data_AF-A0A968G0P9-F1
#
_entry.id   AF-A0A968G0P9-F1
#
_cell.length_a   1.000
_cell.length_b   1.000
_cell.length_c   1.000
_cell.angle_alpha   90.00
_cell.angle_beta   90.00
_cell.angle_gamma   90.00
#
_symmetry.space_group_name_H-M   'P 1'
#
loop_
_entity.id
_entity.type
_entity.pdbx_description
1 polymer ?
#
loop_
_entity_poly.entity_id
_entity_poly.type
_entity_poly.pdbx_seq_one_letter_code
_entity_poly.pdbx_strand_id
1 'polypeptide(L)'
;MDTGEFLTLMKPVYDEMIADFKKDDEVTGEFNPPYPGAKDYPELEKFVRDEFESFADFFITFLSFEFVSLVFSYSEERKYAVNNIDGMQRIENTIHIKGQAHAPRGHSPSFPI
;
A
#
# COMPACT_ATOMS: atom_id res chain seq x y z
N MET A 1 8.27 4.30 7.59
CA MET A 1 8.89 4.82 6.36
C MET A 1 8.60 6.31 6.29
N ASP A 2 9.53 7.13 5.81
CA ASP A 2 9.23 8.55 5.60
C ASP A 2 8.13 8.72 4.53
N THR A 3 7.29 9.74 4.64
CA THR A 3 6.17 9.96 3.70
C THR A 3 6.69 10.18 2.27
N GLY A 4 7.80 10.89 2.09
CA GLY A 4 8.39 11.11 0.76
C GLY A 4 8.94 9.83 0.14
N GLU A 5 9.60 8.99 0.96
CA GLU A 5 10.05 7.66 0.54
C GLU A 5 8.86 6.78 0.12
N PHE A 6 7.80 6.78 0.92
CA PHE A 6 6.59 6.02 0.62
C PHE A 6 5.95 6.46 -0.69
N LEU A 7 5.75 7.77 -0.89
CA LEU A 7 5.16 8.30 -2.12
C LEU A 7 6.00 7.94 -3.34
N THR A 8 7.33 8.01 -3.22
CA THR A 8 8.26 7.65 -4.30
C THR A 8 8.14 6.17 -4.68
N LEU A 9 8.09 5.29 -3.68
CA LEU A 9 7.94 3.84 -3.88
C LEU A 9 6.57 3.47 -4.47
N MET A 10 5.51 4.11 -3.98
CA MET A 10 4.13 3.75 -4.32
C MET A 10 3.62 4.37 -5.60
N LYS A 11 4.16 5.52 -6.00
CA LYS A 11 3.63 6.27 -7.14
C LYS A 11 3.52 5.46 -8.43
N PRO A 12 4.52 4.68 -8.86
CA PRO A 12 4.42 3.90 -10.09
C PRO A 12 3.26 2.88 -10.05
N VAL A 13 3.12 2.15 -8.94
CA VAL A 13 2.09 1.13 -8.76
C VAL A 13 0.70 1.76 -8.65
N TYR A 14 0.60 2.88 -7.94
CA TYR A 14 -0.65 3.63 -7.84
C TYR A 14 -1.10 4.14 -9.22
N ASP A 15 -0.19 4.78 -9.96
CA ASP A 15 -0.50 5.34 -11.28
C ASP A 15 -0.92 4.25 -12.28
N GLU A 16 -0.28 3.08 -12.26
CA GLU A 16 -0.66 1.92 -13.08
C GLU A 16 -2.06 1.41 -12.72
N MET A 17 -2.34 1.19 -11.44
CA MET A 17 -3.65 0.70 -11.00
C MET A 17 -4.79 1.67 -11.32
N ILE A 18 -4.57 2.98 -11.15
CA ILE A 18 -5.57 4.00 -11.52
C ILE A 18 -5.79 4.03 -13.03
N ALA A 19 -4.77 3.77 -13.85
CA ALA A 19 -4.93 3.67 -15.30
C ALA A 19 -5.82 2.48 -15.67
N ASP A 20 -5.64 1.33 -15.02
CA ASP A 20 -6.48 0.15 -15.22
C ASP A 20 -7.93 0.40 -14.80
N PHE A 21 -8.17 1.01 -13.64
CA PHE A 21 -9.52 1.37 -13.21
C PHE A 21 -10.22 2.32 -14.17
N LYS A 22 -9.51 3.36 -14.66
CA LYS A 22 -10.07 4.27 -15.67
C LYS A 22 -10.44 3.54 -16.96
N LYS A 23 -9.63 2.59 -17.39
CA LYS A 23 -9.90 1.78 -18.58
C LYS A 23 -11.13 0.89 -18.38
N ASP A 24 -11.29 0.30 -17.21
CA ASP A 24 -12.47 -0.50 -16.88
C ASP A 24 -13.74 0.37 -16.81
N ASP A 25 -13.64 1.57 -16.25
CA ASP A 25 -14.74 2.54 -16.23
C ASP A 25 -15.14 2.96 -17.66
N GLU A 26 -14.18 3.14 -18.58
CA GLU A 26 -14.46 3.43 -20.00
C GLU A 26 -15.18 2.27 -20.69
N VAL A 27 -14.85 1.03 -20.35
CA VAL A 27 -15.47 -0.18 -20.92
C VAL A 27 -16.87 -0.40 -20.37
N THR A 28 -17.07 -0.20 -19.07
CA THR A 28 -18.33 -0.48 -18.37
C THR A 28 -19.29 0.70 -18.37
N GLY A 29 -18.78 1.93 -18.49
CA GLY A 29 -19.52 3.17 -18.30
C GLY A 29 -19.83 3.47 -16.83
N GLU A 30 -19.28 2.72 -15.88
CA GLU A 30 -19.53 2.86 -14.45
C GLU A 30 -18.26 3.35 -13.74
N PHE A 31 -18.34 4.47 -13.03
CA PHE A 31 -17.23 4.97 -12.22
C PHE A 31 -17.33 4.38 -10.80
N ASN A 32 -16.27 3.69 -10.38
CA ASN A 32 -16.14 3.15 -9.03
C ASN A 32 -15.25 4.07 -8.17
N PRO A 33 -15.84 4.97 -7.37
CA PRO A 33 -15.05 5.96 -6.65
C PRO A 33 -14.15 5.31 -5.59
N PRO A 34 -12.91 5.79 -5.42
CA PRO A 34 -11.98 5.25 -4.43
C PRO A 34 -12.40 5.53 -2.98
N TYR A 35 -13.31 6.49 -2.77
CA TYR A 35 -13.91 6.80 -1.47
C TYR A 35 -15.27 7.51 -1.63
N PRO A 36 -16.13 7.51 -0.60
CA PRO A 36 -17.45 8.13 -0.69
C PRO A 36 -17.37 9.60 -1.09
N GLY A 37 -18.03 9.96 -2.19
CA GLY A 37 -18.10 11.34 -2.69
C GLY A 37 -16.98 11.76 -3.64
N ALA A 38 -16.00 10.90 -3.92
CA ALA A 38 -15.02 11.14 -4.98
C ALA A 38 -15.73 11.30 -6.33
N LYS A 39 -15.25 12.24 -7.16
CA LYS A 39 -15.75 12.47 -8.53
C LYS A 39 -14.74 12.03 -9.60
N ASP A 40 -13.53 11.77 -9.16
CA ASP A 40 -12.38 11.35 -9.95
C ASP A 40 -11.43 10.53 -9.07
N TYR A 41 -10.46 9.87 -9.72
CA TYR A 41 -9.35 9.24 -9.01
C TYR A 41 -8.34 10.32 -8.60
N PRO A 42 -8.05 10.49 -7.30
CA PRO A 42 -7.15 11.53 -6.82
C PRO A 42 -5.69 11.22 -7.20
N GLU A 43 -4.85 12.24 -7.27
CA GLU A 43 -3.40 12.05 -7.26
C GLU A 43 -2.95 11.45 -5.92
N LEU A 44 -1.99 10.53 -5.94
CA LEU A 44 -1.52 9.81 -4.75
C LEU A 44 -1.18 10.77 -3.59
N GLU A 45 -0.42 11.82 -3.88
CA GLU A 45 0.02 12.80 -2.87
C GLU A 45 -1.17 13.50 -2.21
N LYS A 46 -2.18 13.86 -3.01
CA LYS A 46 -3.41 14.47 -2.52
C LYS A 46 -4.23 13.48 -1.70
N PHE A 47 -4.31 12.23 -2.16
CA PHE A 47 -5.05 11.18 -1.47
C PHE A 47 -4.45 10.91 -0.07
N VAL A 48 -3.13 10.73 0.00
CA VAL A 48 -2.40 10.50 1.26
C VAL A 48 -2.46 11.71 2.19
N ARG A 49 -2.49 12.94 1.66
CA ARG A 49 -2.47 14.15 2.47
C ARG A 49 -3.85 14.54 3.00
N ASP A 50 -4.84 14.55 2.12
CA ASP A 50 -6.13 15.19 2.37
C ASP A 50 -7.20 14.17 2.77
N GLU A 51 -7.06 12.91 2.36
CA GLU A 51 -8.07 11.85 2.53
C GLU A 51 -7.43 10.55 3.07
N PHE A 52 -6.53 10.68 4.06
CA PHE A 52 -5.66 9.59 4.50
C PHE A 52 -6.41 8.33 4.99
N GLU A 53 -7.51 8.48 5.72
CA GLU A 53 -8.28 7.33 6.23
C GLU A 53 -8.86 6.52 5.07
N SER A 54 -9.49 7.20 4.11
CA SER A 54 -9.97 6.62 2.86
C SER A 54 -8.83 5.98 2.06
N PHE A 55 -7.67 6.63 2.01
CA PHE A 55 -6.48 6.06 1.37
C PHE A 55 -6.00 4.79 2.07
N ALA A 56 -6.00 4.75 3.41
CA ALA A 56 -5.58 3.58 4.17
C ALA A 56 -6.47 2.36 3.85
N ASP A 57 -7.78 2.55 3.80
CA ASP A 57 -8.73 1.49 3.43
C ASP A 57 -8.54 1.03 1.98
N PHE A 58 -8.40 1.99 1.06
CA PHE A 58 -8.11 1.74 -0.34
C PHE A 58 -6.79 0.96 -0.52
N PHE A 59 -5.74 1.40 0.19
CA PHE A 59 -4.43 0.79 0.17
C PHE A 59 -4.48 -0.66 0.66
N ILE A 60 -5.16 -0.91 1.78
CA ILE A 60 -5.31 -2.27 2.32
C ILE A 60 -6.03 -3.18 1.31
N THR A 61 -7.09 -2.67 0.69
CA THR A 61 -7.94 -3.42 -0.23
C THR A 61 -7.25 -3.75 -1.56
N PHE A 62 -6.54 -2.79 -2.14
CA PHE A 62 -6.08 -2.90 -3.53
C PHE A 62 -4.56 -2.90 -3.70
N LEU A 63 -3.81 -2.28 -2.80
CA LEU A 63 -2.37 -2.02 -2.98
C LEU A 63 -1.47 -2.77 -2.01
N SER A 64 -2.03 -3.38 -0.97
CA SER A 64 -1.28 -4.00 0.12
C SER A 64 -0.30 -5.07 -0.36
N PHE A 65 -0.74 -5.93 -1.29
CA PHE A 65 0.09 -6.99 -1.84
C PHE A 65 1.23 -6.44 -2.73
N GLU A 66 0.92 -5.47 -3.59
CA GLU A 66 1.92 -4.85 -4.46
C GLU A 66 2.97 -4.07 -3.65
N PHE A 67 2.54 -3.35 -2.62
CA PHE A 67 3.45 -2.66 -1.71
C PHE A 67 4.38 -3.62 -0.98
N VAL A 68 3.86 -4.74 -0.47
CA VAL A 68 4.69 -5.79 0.15
C VAL A 68 5.71 -6.30 -0.86
N SER A 69 5.26 -6.64 -2.07
CA SER A 69 6.14 -7.13 -3.14
C SER A 69 7.26 -6.14 -3.45
N LEU A 70 6.93 -4.84 -3.56
CA LEU A 70 7.92 -3.77 -3.71
C LEU A 70 8.92 -3.75 -2.56
N VAL A 71 8.46 -3.58 -1.32
CA VAL A 71 9.35 -3.43 -0.15
C VAL A 71 10.30 -4.64 0.00
N PHE A 72 9.83 -5.86 -0.24
CA PHE A 72 10.67 -7.06 -0.12
C PHE A 72 11.51 -7.35 -1.38
N SER A 73 11.15 -6.82 -2.56
CA SER A 73 12.00 -6.92 -3.75
C SER A 73 13.30 -6.12 -3.59
N TYR A 74 13.29 -5.05 -2.79
CA TYR A 74 14.46 -4.22 -2.49
C TYR A 74 15.32 -4.76 -1.33
N SER A 75 14.89 -5.81 -0.63
CA SER A 75 15.61 -6.37 0.52
C SER A 75 16.42 -7.60 0.10
N GLU A 76 17.75 -7.54 0.17
CA GLU A 76 18.64 -8.66 -0.13
C GLU A 76 18.49 -9.85 0.85
N GLU A 77 17.96 -9.61 2.06
CA GLU A 77 17.74 -10.65 3.08
C GLU A 77 16.25 -10.90 3.30
N ARG A 78 15.66 -11.88 2.60
CA ARG A 78 14.27 -12.32 2.84
C ARG A 78 14.16 -13.04 4.19
N LYS A 79 14.03 -12.28 5.28
CA LYS A 79 13.88 -12.83 6.65
C LYS A 79 12.46 -13.28 6.97
N TYR A 80 11.46 -12.73 6.27
CA TYR A 80 10.04 -12.96 6.59
C TYR A 80 9.19 -13.00 5.32
N ALA A 81 8.10 -13.77 5.37
CA ALA A 81 7.00 -13.71 4.42
C ALA A 81 5.82 -12.98 5.10
N VAL A 82 5.39 -11.86 4.52
CA VAL A 82 4.23 -11.11 5.01
C VAL A 82 2.95 -11.81 4.56
N ASN A 83 2.05 -12.06 5.51
CA ASN A 83 0.77 -12.70 5.26
C ASN A 83 -0.32 -11.68 4.98
N ASN A 84 -0.35 -10.60 5.76
CA ASN A 84 -1.37 -9.56 5.64
C ASN A 84 -0.84 -8.20 6.11
N ILE A 85 -1.53 -7.14 5.69
CA ILE A 85 -1.44 -5.81 6.27
C ILE A 85 -2.76 -5.59 7.02
N ASP A 86 -2.67 -5.34 8.32
CA ASP A 86 -3.82 -5.14 9.21
C ASP A 86 -4.20 -3.65 9.33
N GLY A 87 -3.27 -2.75 9.03
CA GLY A 87 -3.53 -1.33 9.19
C GLY A 87 -2.42 -0.42 8.71
N MET A 88 -2.82 0.82 8.46
CA MET A 88 -1.94 1.90 8.05
C MET A 88 -2.26 3.15 8.86
N GLN A 89 -1.22 3.80 9.38
CA GLN A 89 -1.34 5.00 10.21
C GLN A 89 -0.29 6.01 9.80
N ARG A 90 -0.67 7.29 9.78
CA ARG A 90 0.26 8.41 9.62
C ARG A 90 0.50 9.05 10.97
N ILE A 91 1.75 9.09 11.39
CA ILE A 91 2.20 9.76 12.61
C ILE A 91 3.24 10.77 12.16
N GLU A 92 2.92 12.06 12.27
CA GLU A 92 3.76 13.16 11.78
C GLU A 92 4.09 13.00 10.27
N ASN A 93 5.38 12.90 9.94
CA ASN A 93 5.86 12.69 8.57
C ASN A 93 6.16 11.23 8.24
N THR A 94 5.73 10.30 9.10
CA THR A 94 6.02 8.88 8.94
C THR A 94 4.74 8.08 8.70
N ILE A 95 4.83 7.16 7.75
CA ILE A 95 3.82 6.15 7.49
C ILE A 95 4.22 4.86 8.18
N HIS A 96 3.32 4.39 9.04
CA HIS A 96 3.41 3.16 9.80
C HIS A 96 2.43 2.15 9.22
N ILE A 97 2.94 1.00 8.82
CA ILE A 97 2.15 -0.11 8.29
C ILE A 97 2.31 -1.27 9.27
N LYS A 98 1.19 -1.80 9.73
CA LYS A 98 1.11 -2.92 10.67
C LYS A 98 0.53 -4.12 9.95
N GLY A 99 1.06 -5.30 10.24
CA GLY A 99 0.62 -6.55 9.63
C GLY A 99 1.30 -7.75 10.27
N GLN A 100 0.92 -8.95 9.82
CA GLN A 100 1.49 -10.20 10.30
C GLN A 100 2.48 -10.76 9.27
N ALA A 101 3.62 -11.23 9.79
CA ALA A 101 4.63 -11.90 9.00
C ALA A 101 5.09 -13.18 9.71
N HIS A 102 5.53 -14.16 8.94
CA HIS A 102 6.11 -15.40 9.47
C HIS A 102 7.51 -15.62 8.91
N ALA A 103 8.38 -16.24 9.72
CA ALA A 103 9.67 -16.69 9.25
C ALA A 103 9.47 -17.86 8.25
N PRO A 104 10.23 -17.92 7.15
CA PRO A 104 10.23 -19.10 6.29
C PRO A 104 10.62 -20.33 7.12
N ARG A 105 9.90 -21.45 6.94
CA ARG A 105 10.21 -22.71 7.65
C ARG A 105 11.69 -23.06 7.43
N GLY A 106 12.49 -23.04 8.51
CA GLY A 106 13.93 -23.31 8.49
C GLY A 106 14.80 -22.31 9.24
N HIS A 107 14.28 -21.11 9.58
CA HIS A 107 14.96 -20.15 10.45
C HIS A 107 14.29 -20.14 11.83
N SER A 108 14.88 -20.86 12.79
CA SER A 108 14.57 -20.61 14.21
C SER A 108 15.35 -19.37 14.64
N PRO A 109 14.70 -18.28 15.11
CA PRO A 109 15.43 -17.20 15.73
C PRO A 109 15.95 -17.70 17.09
N SER A 110 17.26 -17.97 17.15
CA SER A 110 17.95 -18.10 18.44
C SER A 110 18.05 -16.70 19.05
N PHE A 111 17.13 -16.38 19.97
CA PHE A 111 17.31 -15.22 20.83
C PHE A 111 18.32 -15.56 21.94
N PRO A 112 19.33 -14.72 22.19
CA PRO A 112 20.06 -14.79 23.45
C PRO A 112 19.15 -14.30 24.59
N ILE A 113 19.10 -15.09 25.67
CA ILE A 113 18.45 -14.75 26.95
C ILE A 113 19.31 -13.70 27.66
#